data_AF-A0A9D5BAD5-F1
#
_entry.id   AF-A0A9D5BAD5-F1
#
_cell.length_a   1.000
_cell.length_b   1.000
_cell.length_c   1.000
_cell.angle_alpha   90.00
_cell.angle_beta   90.00
_cell.angle_gamma   90.00
#
_symmetry.space_group_name_H-M   'P 1'
#
loop_
_entity.id
_entity.type
_entity.pdbx_description
1 polymer ?
#
loop_
_entity_poly.entity_id
_entity_poly.type
_entity_poly.pdbx_seq_one_letter_code
_entity_poly.pdbx_strand_id
1 'polypeptide(L)'
;MQESVMQAMRSMMMTYKTQFGHGDSSDSDSILFMTITKVEEDKTNRWYLDRRWNTHMTENKDDKVVAFRDINPSAFRHYLVIPVKHIPTVNDLQRNTEDYSLVSHMLDVGKMLLLRDAPHSKQYRFGFHQPPLNSVNHLHLHCLALPYTPRWRCMKYLPFGPIGFIEAEKFLEKIKPVPGVHSKV
;
A
#
# COMPACT_ATOMS: atom_id res chain seq x y z
N MET A 1 15.15 7.51 -6.73
CA MET A 1 14.30 6.54 -5.98
C MET A 1 15.21 5.59 -5.21
N GLN A 2 14.91 5.26 -3.95
CA GLN A 2 15.71 4.29 -3.20
C GLN A 2 15.63 2.90 -3.86
N GLU A 3 16.77 2.19 -3.96
CA GLU A 3 16.86 0.88 -4.62
C GLU A 3 15.87 -0.13 -4.02
N SER A 4 15.56 -0.01 -2.72
CA SER A 4 14.59 -0.81 -2.00
C SER A 4 13.16 -0.74 -2.57
N VAL A 5 12.72 0.43 -3.00
CA VAL A 5 11.39 0.64 -3.60
C VAL A 5 11.36 -0.01 -4.99
N MET A 6 12.41 0.21 -5.79
CA MET A 6 12.57 -0.46 -7.08
C MET A 6 12.58 -1.97 -6.94
N GLN A 7 13.29 -2.49 -5.94
CA GLN A 7 13.41 -3.91 -5.69
C GLN A 7 12.08 -4.52 -5.22
N ALA A 8 11.31 -3.82 -4.39
CA ALA A 8 9.98 -4.23 -4.00
C ALA A 8 9.02 -4.26 -5.20
N MET A 9 9.03 -3.22 -6.05
CA MET A 9 8.22 -3.16 -7.26
C MET A 9 8.61 -4.26 -8.26
N ARG A 10 9.90 -4.46 -8.50
CA ARG A 10 10.42 -5.57 -9.33
C ARG A 10 10.02 -6.93 -8.75
N SER A 11 10.11 -7.11 -7.43
CA SER A 11 9.71 -8.35 -6.76
C SER A 11 8.21 -8.61 -6.91
N MET A 12 7.36 -7.59 -6.73
CA MET A 12 5.91 -7.70 -6.98
C MET A 12 5.60 -8.08 -8.44
N MET A 13 6.35 -7.52 -9.41
CA MET A 13 6.24 -7.89 -10.81
C MET A 13 6.75 -9.31 -11.12
N MET A 14 7.83 -9.75 -10.49
CA MET A 14 8.37 -11.10 -10.69
C MET A 14 7.44 -12.16 -10.07
N THR A 15 6.90 -11.91 -8.88
CA THR A 15 5.89 -12.79 -8.28
C THR A 15 4.67 -12.93 -9.20
N TYR A 16 4.26 -11.85 -9.88
CA TYR A 16 3.22 -11.92 -10.91
C TYR A 16 3.60 -12.83 -12.09
N LYS A 17 4.79 -12.63 -12.68
CA LYS A 17 5.27 -13.47 -13.80
C LYS A 17 5.37 -14.95 -13.43
N THR A 18 5.87 -15.25 -12.23
CA THR A 18 6.04 -16.63 -11.74
C THR A 18 4.71 -17.30 -11.40
N GLN A 19 3.72 -16.56 -10.87
CA GLN A 19 2.42 -17.13 -10.49
C GLN A 19 1.46 -17.34 -11.67
N PHE A 20 1.60 -16.59 -12.77
CA PHE A 20 0.59 -16.55 -13.83
C PHE A 20 1.08 -16.88 -15.24
N GLY A 21 2.36 -17.23 -15.41
CA GLY A 21 2.89 -17.90 -16.61
C GLY A 21 2.32 -17.41 -17.94
N HIS A 22 2.74 -16.25 -18.43
CA HIS A 22 2.55 -15.86 -19.82
C HIS A 22 3.90 -15.61 -20.47
N GLY A 23 4.13 -16.35 -21.56
CA GLY A 23 5.24 -16.19 -22.47
C GLY A 23 5.19 -14.85 -23.20
N ASP A 24 6.29 -14.56 -23.88
CA ASP A 24 6.52 -13.39 -24.72
C ASP A 24 5.26 -12.95 -25.47
N SER A 25 4.60 -11.93 -24.94
CA SER A 25 3.66 -11.11 -25.68
C SER A 25 4.05 -9.66 -25.44
N SER A 26 4.31 -8.98 -26.54
CA SER A 26 4.83 -7.62 -26.68
C SER A 26 3.89 -6.51 -26.18
N ASP A 27 3.01 -6.79 -25.23
CA ASP A 27 2.08 -5.84 -24.61
C ASP A 27 2.54 -5.39 -23.21
N SER A 28 3.85 -5.46 -22.94
CA SER A 28 4.49 -5.01 -21.70
C SER A 28 4.48 -3.48 -21.49
N ASP A 29 4.00 -2.71 -22.48
CA ASP A 29 4.23 -1.26 -22.55
C ASP A 29 3.08 -0.38 -22.02
N SER A 30 2.09 -0.96 -21.30
CA SER A 30 0.95 -0.18 -20.79
C SER A 30 0.66 -0.33 -19.29
N ILE A 31 1.67 -0.68 -18.48
CA ILE A 31 1.53 -0.57 -17.02
C ILE A 31 1.64 0.91 -16.64
N LEU A 32 0.50 1.60 -16.56
CA LEU A 32 0.43 2.99 -16.10
C LEU A 32 0.71 3.03 -14.59
N PHE A 33 1.97 3.29 -14.25
CA PHE A 33 2.46 3.57 -12.90
C PHE A 33 2.01 4.97 -12.47
N MET A 34 1.45 5.08 -11.27
CA MET A 34 1.02 6.35 -10.68
C MET A 34 1.91 6.62 -9.47
N THR A 35 2.45 7.82 -9.35
CA THR A 35 3.11 8.31 -8.13
C THR A 35 2.24 9.44 -7.60
N ILE A 36 1.95 9.44 -6.30
CA ILE A 36 1.27 10.56 -5.64
C ILE A 36 2.39 11.43 -5.07
N THR A 37 2.57 12.61 -5.63
CA THR A 37 3.43 13.65 -5.05
C THR A 37 2.56 14.76 -4.48
N LYS A 38 2.92 15.25 -3.28
CA LYS A 38 2.40 16.53 -2.79
C LYS A 38 2.99 17.63 -3.67
N VAL A 39 2.16 18.33 -4.44
CA VAL A 39 2.57 19.55 -5.15
C VAL A 39 2.13 20.74 -4.31
N GLU A 40 3.07 21.41 -3.65
CA GLU A 40 2.83 22.52 -2.71
C GLU A 40 2.46 23.86 -3.40
N GLU A 41 2.34 23.91 -4.72
CA GLU A 41 2.26 25.19 -5.45
C GLU A 41 0.84 25.77 -5.60
N ASP A 42 -0.15 25.15 -4.97
CA ASP A 42 -1.53 25.61 -4.97
C ASP A 42 -2.00 25.68 -3.49
N LYS A 43 -2.53 26.84 -3.09
CA LYS A 43 -2.99 27.11 -1.72
C LYS A 43 -4.26 26.33 -1.32
N THR A 44 -4.55 25.20 -1.97
CA THR A 44 -5.78 24.41 -1.79
C THR A 44 -5.55 23.01 -1.20
N ASN A 45 -4.32 22.68 -0.77
CA ASN A 45 -3.99 21.37 -0.17
C ASN A 45 -4.41 20.18 -1.06
N ARG A 46 -4.29 20.33 -2.38
CA ARG A 46 -4.83 19.38 -3.36
C ARG A 46 -3.71 18.51 -3.95
N TRP A 47 -3.87 17.20 -3.82
CA TRP A 47 -2.93 16.21 -4.32
C TRP A 47 -3.16 15.96 -5.81
N TYR A 48 -2.12 16.13 -6.64
CA TYR A 48 -2.16 15.85 -8.09
C TYR A 48 -1.47 14.52 -8.40
N LEU A 49 -2.03 13.78 -9.35
CA LEU A 49 -1.42 12.58 -9.92
C LEU A 49 -0.60 12.97 -11.16
N ASP A 50 0.71 12.75 -11.14
CA ASP A 50 1.47 12.82 -12.39
C ASP A 50 1.22 11.54 -13.21
N ARG A 51 0.88 11.72 -14.49
CA ARG A 51 0.72 10.65 -15.48
C ARG A 51 2.03 10.33 -16.20
N ARG A 52 3.14 11.00 -15.86
CA ARG A 52 4.47 10.73 -16.37
C ARG A 52 5.36 10.22 -15.24
N TRP A 53 6.10 9.15 -15.51
CA TRP A 53 7.21 8.73 -14.68
C TRP A 53 8.29 9.82 -14.75
N ASN A 54 8.30 10.77 -13.80
CA ASN A 54 9.43 11.66 -13.63
C ASN A 54 10.45 10.98 -12.72
N THR A 55 11.62 10.66 -13.29
CA THR A 55 12.84 10.20 -12.61
C THR A 55 13.38 11.19 -11.57
N HIS A 56 12.77 12.38 -11.46
CA HIS A 56 13.01 13.36 -10.42
C HIS A 56 11.90 13.28 -9.38
N MET A 57 12.05 12.36 -8.41
CA MET A 57 11.41 12.56 -7.10
C MET A 57 12.08 13.79 -6.50
N THR A 58 11.41 14.95 -6.56
CA THR A 58 11.81 16.10 -5.77
C THR A 58 11.76 15.70 -4.31
N GLU A 59 12.86 15.85 -3.58
CA GLU A 59 12.97 15.57 -2.15
C GLU A 59 12.04 16.49 -1.33
N ASN A 60 10.73 16.26 -1.39
CA ASN A 60 9.79 16.85 -0.46
C ASN A 60 9.79 16.00 0.81
N LYS A 61 9.91 16.66 1.96
CA LYS A 61 9.94 16.06 3.32
C LYS A 61 8.72 15.18 3.64
N ASP A 62 7.68 15.21 2.82
CA ASP A 62 6.40 14.52 3.01
C ASP A 62 6.25 13.21 2.20
N ASP A 63 7.22 12.84 1.36
CA ASP A 63 7.13 11.64 0.50
C ASP A 63 7.48 10.34 1.27
N LYS A 64 6.69 10.01 2.30
CA LYS A 64 6.89 8.80 3.11
C LYS A 64 6.46 7.51 2.40
N VAL A 65 5.55 7.62 1.43
CA VAL A 65 4.89 6.48 0.79
C VAL A 65 4.76 6.67 -0.72
N VAL A 66 4.64 5.55 -1.44
CA VAL A 66 4.32 5.48 -2.87
C VAL A 66 3.07 4.63 -3.02
N ALA A 67 2.16 5.00 -3.92
CA ALA A 67 0.92 4.27 -4.15
C ALA A 67 0.68 4.02 -5.64
N PHE A 68 0.33 2.79 -6.01
CA PHE A 68 0.15 2.38 -7.40
C PHE A 68 -0.95 1.32 -7.53
N ARG A 69 -1.44 1.09 -8.75
CA ARG A 69 -2.43 0.04 -9.01
C ARG A 69 -1.79 -1.33 -8.92
N ASP A 70 -2.45 -2.26 -8.26
CA ASP A 70 -2.02 -3.66 -8.24
C ASP A 70 -2.11 -4.23 -9.67
N ILE A 71 -1.04 -4.88 -10.12
CA ILE A 71 -0.95 -5.50 -11.45
C ILE A 71 -1.90 -6.69 -11.61
N ASN A 72 -2.28 -7.31 -10.49
CA ASN A 72 -3.23 -8.42 -10.42
C ASN A 72 -4.40 -8.07 -9.49
N PRO A 73 -5.27 -7.13 -9.89
CA PRO A 73 -6.29 -6.58 -9.01
C PRO A 73 -7.26 -7.67 -8.52
N SER A 74 -7.48 -7.75 -7.21
CA SER A 74 -8.43 -8.71 -6.63
C SER A 74 -9.87 -8.19 -6.57
N ALA A 75 -10.07 -6.89 -6.83
CA ALA A 75 -11.35 -6.20 -6.76
C ALA A 75 -11.46 -5.14 -7.85
N PHE A 76 -12.63 -4.51 -8.00
CA PHE A 76 -12.92 -3.50 -9.02
C PHE A 76 -11.86 -2.37 -9.09
N ARG A 77 -11.40 -1.91 -7.93
CA ARG A 77 -10.13 -1.17 -7.79
C ARG A 77 -9.29 -1.82 -6.72
N HIS A 78 -8.00 -1.94 -7.00
CA HIS A 78 -7.01 -2.47 -6.09
C HIS A 78 -5.73 -1.62 -6.20
N TYR A 79 -5.42 -0.88 -5.14
CA TYR A 79 -4.17 -0.15 -5.00
C TYR A 79 -3.28 -0.81 -3.94
N LEU A 80 -1.98 -0.62 -4.12
CA LEU A 80 -0.97 -0.87 -3.10
C LEU A 80 -0.37 0.45 -2.67
N VAL A 81 -0.29 0.69 -1.36
CA VAL A 81 0.47 1.80 -0.78
C VAL A 81 1.66 1.22 -0.02
N ILE A 82 2.88 1.67 -0.32
CA ILE A 82 4.13 1.15 0.25
C ILE A 82 4.96 2.29 0.84
N PRO A 83 5.72 2.08 1.93
CA PRO A 83 6.67 3.07 2.40
C PRO A 83 7.86 3.20 1.45
N VAL A 84 8.47 4.39 1.37
CA VAL A 84 9.75 4.58 0.67
C VAL A 84 10.87 3.85 1.41
N LYS A 85 10.89 3.96 2.74
CA LYS A 85 11.78 3.20 3.62
C LYS A 85 11.41 1.72 3.55
N HIS A 86 12.38 0.86 3.33
CA HIS A 86 12.14 -0.58 3.35
C HIS A 86 11.71 -1.04 4.75
N ILE A 87 10.53 -1.63 4.83
CA ILE A 87 10.03 -2.35 6.00
C ILE A 87 9.58 -3.72 5.47
N PRO A 88 10.14 -4.85 5.93
CA PRO A 88 9.84 -6.15 5.33
C PRO A 88 8.36 -6.52 5.44
N THR A 89 7.81 -6.47 6.65
CA THR A 89 6.44 -6.92 6.96
C THR A 89 5.81 -6.09 8.07
N VAL A 90 4.53 -6.32 8.35
CA VAL A 90 3.85 -5.71 9.52
C VAL A 90 4.43 -6.15 10.86
N ASN A 91 5.19 -7.24 10.92
CA ASN A 91 5.81 -7.71 12.16
C ASN A 91 7.05 -6.88 12.54
N ASP A 92 7.57 -6.09 11.60
CA ASP A 92 8.75 -5.25 11.79
C ASP A 92 8.39 -3.85 12.32
N LEU A 93 7.10 -3.53 12.41
CA LEU A 93 6.59 -2.27 12.96
C LEU A 93 6.46 -2.36 14.49
N GLN A 94 6.82 -1.29 15.19
CA GLN A 94 6.83 -1.21 16.65
C GLN A 94 5.71 -0.32 17.19
N ARG A 95 5.48 -0.41 18.51
CA ARG A 95 4.51 0.45 19.23
C ARG A 95 5.10 1.83 19.52
N ASN A 96 5.53 2.54 18.48
CA ASN A 96 6.10 3.88 18.56
C ASN A 96 5.32 4.87 17.69
N THR A 97 5.52 6.16 17.92
CA THR A 97 4.80 7.23 17.20
C THR A 97 5.13 7.28 15.71
N GLU A 98 6.36 6.92 15.33
CA GLU A 98 6.82 6.96 13.93
C GLU A 98 6.08 5.93 13.06
N ASP A 99 6.08 4.67 13.49
CA ASP A 99 5.43 3.55 12.79
C ASP A 99 3.91 3.72 12.77
N TYR A 100 3.32 4.16 13.90
CA TYR A 100 1.90 4.48 13.95
C TYR A 100 1.53 5.58 12.94
N SER A 101 2.32 6.66 12.90
CA SER A 101 2.11 7.76 11.96
C SER A 101 2.27 7.31 10.51
N LEU A 102 3.25 6.47 10.21
CA LEU A 102 3.47 5.91 8.87
C LEU A 102 2.25 5.10 8.41
N VAL A 103 1.78 4.16 9.21
CA VAL A 103 0.62 3.31 8.86
C VAL A 103 -0.65 4.14 8.73
N SER A 104 -0.85 5.12 9.62
CA SER A 104 -1.99 6.05 9.51
C SER A 104 -1.96 6.80 8.18
N HIS A 105 -0.78 7.31 7.81
CA HIS A 105 -0.60 8.02 6.55
C HIS A 105 -0.84 7.11 5.33
N MET A 106 -0.35 5.87 5.35
CA MET A 106 -0.64 4.89 4.30
C MET A 106 -2.16 4.66 4.13
N LEU A 107 -2.89 4.53 5.25
CA LEU A 107 -4.33 4.34 5.26
C LEU A 107 -5.08 5.56 4.69
N ASP A 108 -4.68 6.77 5.07
CA ASP A 108 -5.29 8.01 4.57
C ASP A 108 -5.09 8.15 3.06
N VAL A 109 -3.88 7.87 2.56
CA VAL A 109 -3.58 7.85 1.11
C VAL A 109 -4.44 6.81 0.39
N GLY A 110 -4.56 5.60 0.95
CA GLY A 110 -5.40 4.54 0.40
C GLY A 110 -6.89 4.93 0.32
N LYS A 111 -7.43 5.52 1.39
CA LYS A 111 -8.81 6.02 1.44
C LYS A 111 -9.06 7.09 0.39
N MET A 112 -8.16 8.08 0.31
CA MET A 112 -8.25 9.15 -0.68
C MET A 112 -8.27 8.61 -2.12
N LEU A 113 -7.38 7.66 -2.44
CA LEU A 113 -7.33 7.05 -3.77
C LEU A 113 -8.64 6.36 -4.15
N LEU A 114 -9.19 5.53 -3.26
CA LEU A 114 -10.43 4.81 -3.55
C LEU A 114 -11.66 5.72 -3.59
N LEU A 115 -11.73 6.74 -2.72
CA LEU A 115 -12.80 7.73 -2.77
C LEU A 115 -12.81 8.51 -4.09
N ARG A 116 -11.64 8.79 -4.67
CA ARG A 116 -11.55 9.45 -5.97
C ARG A 116 -11.91 8.52 -7.12
N ASP A 117 -11.39 7.29 -7.15
CA ASP A 117 -11.45 6.42 -8.34
C ASP A 117 -12.60 5.42 -8.35
N ALA A 118 -13.21 5.19 -7.20
CA ALA A 118 -14.38 4.32 -7.06
C ALA A 118 -15.40 4.89 -6.06
N PRO A 119 -15.79 6.18 -6.13
CA PRO A 119 -16.64 6.85 -5.13
C PRO A 119 -17.97 6.13 -4.86
N HIS A 120 -18.49 5.41 -5.86
CA HIS A 120 -19.75 4.67 -5.79
C HIS A 120 -19.58 3.21 -5.33
N SER A 121 -18.37 2.80 -4.93
CA SER A 121 -18.16 1.48 -4.34
C SER A 121 -18.95 1.36 -3.05
N LYS A 122 -19.66 0.23 -2.89
CA LYS A 122 -20.47 -0.04 -1.69
C LYS A 122 -19.61 -0.33 -0.47
N GLN A 123 -18.39 -0.82 -0.67
CA GLN A 123 -17.51 -1.23 0.41
C GLN A 123 -16.05 -1.03 0.02
N TYR A 124 -15.26 -0.54 0.97
CA TYR A 124 -13.82 -0.50 0.88
C TYR A 124 -13.20 -1.40 1.94
N ARG A 125 -12.05 -2.02 1.63
CA ARG A 125 -11.24 -2.77 2.60
C ARG A 125 -9.80 -2.32 2.52
N PHE A 126 -9.16 -2.22 3.69
CA PHE A 126 -7.80 -1.75 3.82
C PHE A 126 -7.05 -2.68 4.78
N GLY A 127 -5.90 -3.19 4.38
CA GLY A 127 -5.14 -4.05 5.29
C GLY A 127 -3.90 -4.68 4.68
N PHE A 128 -3.27 -5.52 5.48
CA PHE A 128 -1.98 -6.11 5.19
C PHE A 128 -2.07 -7.64 5.21
N HIS A 129 -1.31 -8.30 4.34
CA HIS A 129 -1.01 -9.71 4.53
C HIS A 129 0.07 -9.89 5.58
N GLN A 130 -0.19 -10.77 6.54
CA GLN A 130 0.74 -11.18 7.59
C GLN A 130 1.55 -12.41 7.13
N PRO A 131 2.86 -12.47 7.42
CA PRO A 131 3.67 -13.66 7.17
C PRO A 131 3.09 -14.91 7.83
N PRO A 132 3.24 -16.10 7.19
CA PRO A 132 3.97 -16.37 5.95
C PRO A 132 3.13 -16.17 4.67
N LEU A 133 1.97 -15.52 4.75
CA LEU A 133 1.02 -15.41 3.63
C LEU A 133 1.16 -14.09 2.82
N ASN A 134 2.23 -13.32 3.04
CA ASN A 134 2.57 -12.17 2.21
C ASN A 134 3.30 -12.63 0.93
N SER A 135 2.94 -12.03 -0.21
CA SER A 135 3.51 -12.38 -1.52
C SER A 135 4.90 -11.80 -1.75
N VAL A 136 5.22 -10.69 -1.11
CA VAL A 136 6.51 -10.01 -1.19
C VAL A 136 6.94 -9.50 0.17
N ASN A 137 8.26 -9.42 0.36
CA ASN A 137 8.86 -8.98 1.61
C ASN A 137 9.12 -7.47 1.61
N HIS A 138 8.06 -6.68 1.41
CA HIS A 138 8.07 -5.23 1.57
C HIS A 138 6.65 -4.82 1.98
N LEU A 139 6.51 -4.07 3.07
CA LEU A 139 5.23 -3.66 3.63
C LEU A 139 4.35 -2.98 2.58
N HIS A 140 3.16 -3.53 2.34
CA HIS A 140 2.23 -2.95 1.39
C HIS A 140 0.80 -3.02 1.92
N LEU A 141 0.15 -1.88 1.97
CA LEU A 141 -1.26 -1.78 2.30
C LEU A 141 -2.07 -2.09 1.04
N HIS A 142 -2.92 -3.11 1.11
CA HIS A 142 -3.95 -3.35 0.11
C HIS A 142 -5.10 -2.39 0.33
N CYS A 143 -5.49 -1.67 -0.73
CA CYS A 143 -6.66 -0.80 -0.74
C CYS A 143 -7.64 -1.31 -1.80
N LEU A 144 -8.77 -1.86 -1.37
CA LEU A 144 -9.73 -2.57 -2.22
C LEU A 144 -11.06 -1.82 -2.27
N ALA A 145 -11.54 -1.50 -3.47
CA ALA A 145 -12.94 -1.17 -3.70
C ALA A 145 -13.67 -2.41 -4.22
N LEU A 146 -14.59 -2.93 -3.40
CA LEU A 146 -15.30 -4.19 -3.63
C LEU A 146 -16.45 -4.01 -4.63
N PRO A 147 -16.92 -5.08 -5.29
CA PRO A 147 -16.72 -6.51 -4.99
C PRO A 147 -15.37 -7.08 -5.40
N TYR A 148 -15.03 -8.25 -4.83
CA TYR A 148 -13.94 -9.09 -5.32
C TYR A 148 -14.22 -9.63 -6.73
N THR A 149 -13.20 -9.66 -7.56
CA THR A 149 -13.28 -10.06 -8.97
C THR A 149 -12.08 -10.95 -9.34
N PRO A 150 -12.30 -12.24 -9.64
CA PRO A 150 -13.52 -13.02 -9.37
C PRO A 150 -13.82 -13.15 -7.87
N ARG A 151 -15.08 -13.46 -7.52
CA ARG A 151 -15.56 -13.48 -6.12
C ARG A 151 -14.69 -14.33 -5.19
N TRP A 152 -14.16 -15.46 -5.66
CA TRP A 152 -13.33 -16.38 -4.87
C TRP A 152 -12.02 -15.76 -4.38
N ARG A 153 -11.53 -14.66 -4.98
CA ARG A 153 -10.35 -13.94 -4.47
C ARG A 153 -10.54 -13.38 -3.07
N CYS A 154 -11.78 -13.31 -2.56
CA CYS A 154 -12.08 -13.00 -1.17
C CYS A 154 -11.29 -13.87 -0.18
N MET A 155 -10.99 -15.12 -0.53
CA MET A 155 -10.26 -16.07 0.32
C MET A 155 -8.86 -15.59 0.71
N LYS A 156 -8.20 -14.82 -0.18
CA LYS A 156 -6.87 -14.24 0.11
C LYS A 156 -6.92 -13.27 1.30
N TYR A 157 -8.07 -12.63 1.51
CA TYR A 157 -8.25 -11.54 2.47
C TYR A 157 -9.00 -11.98 3.73
N LEU A 158 -8.95 -13.28 4.04
CA LEU A 158 -9.53 -13.82 5.27
C LEU A 158 -8.55 -13.65 6.45
N PRO A 159 -9.05 -13.27 7.64
CA PRO A 159 -8.24 -13.23 8.85
C PRO A 159 -8.07 -14.66 9.41
N PHE A 160 -6.84 -15.06 9.71
CA PHE A 160 -6.52 -16.35 10.32
C PHE A 160 -5.71 -16.15 11.61
N GLY A 161 -6.22 -15.30 12.50
CA GLY A 161 -5.56 -15.00 13.78
C GLY A 161 -4.24 -14.22 13.56
N PRO A 162 -3.07 -14.77 13.96
CA PRO A 162 -1.77 -14.11 13.76
C PRO A 162 -1.24 -14.23 12.32
N ILE A 163 -1.91 -14.97 11.44
CA ILE A 163 -1.58 -15.15 10.02
C ILE A 163 -2.76 -14.70 9.14
N GLY A 164 -2.52 -14.49 7.84
CA GLY A 164 -3.59 -14.11 6.90
C GLY A 164 -3.70 -12.62 6.70
N PHE A 165 -4.91 -12.07 6.67
CA PHE A 165 -5.14 -10.64 6.44
C PHE A 165 -5.57 -9.90 7.71
N ILE A 166 -4.90 -8.78 8.00
CA ILE A 166 -5.27 -7.88 9.10
C ILE A 166 -5.75 -6.54 8.55
N GLU A 167 -6.94 -6.10 8.97
CA GLU A 167 -7.47 -4.78 8.63
C GLU A 167 -6.60 -3.68 9.23
N ALA A 168 -6.38 -2.60 8.47
CA ALA A 168 -5.45 -1.53 8.80
C ALA A 168 -5.81 -0.84 10.12
N GLU A 169 -7.08 -0.55 10.36
CA GLU A 169 -7.56 0.05 11.60
C GLU A 169 -7.30 -0.86 12.81
N LYS A 170 -7.54 -2.17 12.66
CA LYS A 170 -7.24 -3.15 13.74
C LYS A 170 -5.73 -3.22 14.01
N PHE A 171 -4.93 -3.14 12.95
CA PHE A 171 -3.48 -3.12 13.09
C PHE A 171 -2.97 -1.83 13.76
N LEU A 172 -3.53 -0.67 13.41
CA LEU A 172 -3.23 0.61 14.08
C LEU A 172 -3.50 0.56 15.58
N GLU A 173 -4.64 0.01 16.01
CA GLU A 173 -4.91 -0.18 17.44
C GLU A 173 -3.90 -1.11 18.12
N LYS A 174 -3.42 -2.15 17.41
CA LYS A 174 -2.37 -3.04 17.91
C LYS A 174 -1.03 -2.32 18.11
N ILE A 175 -0.65 -1.43 17.19
CA ILE A 175 0.63 -0.70 17.24
C ILE A 175 0.53 0.67 17.93
N LYS A 176 -0.62 1.01 18.51
CA LYS A 176 -0.84 2.28 19.19
C LYS A 176 0.22 2.50 20.29
N PRO A 177 0.91 3.65 20.30
CA PRO A 177 1.87 4.00 21.34
C PRO A 177 1.19 4.00 22.71
N VAL A 178 1.86 3.44 23.72
CA VAL A 178 1.39 3.53 25.10
C VAL A 178 1.75 4.91 25.64
N PRO A 179 0.81 5.66 26.25
CA PRO A 179 1.16 6.89 26.96
C PRO A 179 2.25 6.58 27.99
N GLY A 180 3.35 7.31 27.95
CA GLY A 180 4.47 7.07 28.85
C GLY A 180 3.98 7.09 30.29
N VAL A 181 4.19 5.97 31.01
CA VAL A 181 4.23 6.00 32.46
C VAL A 181 5.47 6.85 32.78
N HIS A 182 5.26 8.14 33.02
CA HIS A 182 6.27 8.95 33.66
C HIS A 182 6.50 8.34 35.04
N SER A 183 7.59 7.59 35.21
CA SER A 183 8.07 7.21 36.52
C SER A 183 8.21 8.50 37.32
N LYS A 184 7.33 8.69 38.30
CA LYS A 184 7.54 9.69 39.34
C LYS A 184 8.77 9.21 40.11
N VAL A 185 9.89 9.88 39.86
CA VAL A 185 11.07 9.88 40.75
C VAL A 185 10.84 10.98 41.78
#